data_AF-U2Z4J4-F1
#
_entry.id   AF-U2Z4J4-F1
#
_cell.length_a   1.000
_cell.length_b   1.000
_cell.length_c   1.000
_cell.angle_alpha   90.00
_cell.angle_beta   90.00
_cell.angle_gamma   90.00
#
_symmetry.space_group_name_H-M   'P 1'
#
loop_
_entity.id
_entity.type
_entity.pdbx_description
1 polymer ?
#
loop_
_entity_poly.entity_id
_entity_poly.type
_entity_poly.pdbx_seq_one_letter_code
_entity_poly.pdbx_strand_id
1 'polypeptide(L)'
;MNALCIYHGNCADGFGAAWAVRHGLGEENVEFLAGRYGMPAPDVTDRVVVIVDFSFPLVTLQAMAMQASAVLVIDHHKTAAEALAELQPAPADYYEWADTPPKLCALFDMNRSGAGLTWDFFFPNTERPALINHIEDRDLWRFKLEGTREIQANLFSYPYDFEMWDALMQQPINAAIAAGTAIERKHHKDVAELVAGSKRRMVIAGHDVPVANLPYIHSSDAGHLMALGEPFAACYQDTTEHRYFSLRSSAEGLDVGEIAKQYGGGGHRNAAGFKVPFDHELVTGHIPAQLETATDSPDLRSALAEVTECLRLALTQGEVSAARAGRALATAGSLLGETLEEALA
;
A
#
# COMPACT_ATOMS: atom_id res chain seq x y z
N MET A 1 -31.36 14.88 -5.22
CA MET A 1 -30.12 15.33 -4.56
C MET A 1 -28.99 14.98 -5.51
N ASN A 2 -28.03 15.88 -5.77
CA ASN A 2 -26.87 15.53 -6.62
C ASN A 2 -25.73 15.08 -5.71
N ALA A 3 -25.77 13.80 -5.29
CA ALA A 3 -24.74 13.26 -4.40
C ALA A 3 -23.60 12.62 -5.21
N LEU A 4 -22.38 12.75 -4.71
CA LEU A 4 -21.19 12.07 -5.22
C LEU A 4 -20.57 11.25 -4.08
N CYS A 5 -20.52 9.94 -4.25
CA CYS A 5 -19.78 9.04 -3.39
C CYS A 5 -18.38 8.80 -3.98
N ILE A 6 -17.34 9.27 -3.30
CA ILE A 6 -15.96 8.96 -3.64
C ILE A 6 -15.47 7.89 -2.68
N TYR A 7 -15.09 6.73 -3.20
CA TYR A 7 -14.74 5.57 -2.36
C TYR A 7 -13.35 5.06 -2.66
N HIS A 8 -12.67 4.44 -1.70
CA HIS A 8 -11.37 3.84 -1.99
C HIS A 8 -11.49 2.70 -3.01
N GLY A 9 -10.82 2.85 -4.15
CA GLY A 9 -10.94 1.94 -5.28
C GLY A 9 -10.16 0.64 -5.10
N ASN A 10 -10.64 -0.41 -5.77
CA ASN A 10 -9.96 -1.71 -5.87
C ASN A 10 -9.72 -2.43 -4.53
N CYS A 11 -10.53 -2.15 -3.51
CA CYS A 11 -10.60 -2.92 -2.26
C CYS A 11 -12.06 -3.26 -1.91
N ALA A 12 -12.25 -4.37 -1.19
CA ALA A 12 -13.58 -4.81 -0.74
C ALA A 12 -14.19 -3.87 0.30
N ASP A 13 -13.36 -3.23 1.12
CA ASP A 13 -13.85 -2.34 2.16
C ASP A 13 -14.44 -1.05 1.57
N GLY A 14 -13.68 -0.35 0.72
CA GLY A 14 -14.15 0.84 0.01
C GLY A 14 -15.31 0.56 -0.93
N PHE A 15 -15.32 -0.56 -1.65
CA PHE A 15 -16.49 -0.91 -2.48
C PHE A 15 -17.70 -1.31 -1.64
N GLY A 16 -17.50 -2.01 -0.51
CA GLY A 16 -18.57 -2.31 0.45
C GLY A 16 -19.15 -1.05 1.10
N ALA A 17 -18.32 -0.05 1.37
CA ALA A 17 -18.74 1.26 1.84
C ALA A 17 -19.55 2.01 0.78
N ALA A 18 -19.07 2.03 -0.48
CA ALA A 18 -19.83 2.60 -1.59
C ALA A 18 -21.19 1.91 -1.78
N TRP A 19 -21.23 0.59 -1.65
CA TRP A 19 -22.46 -0.20 -1.70
C TRP A 19 -23.42 0.21 -0.57
N ALA A 20 -22.93 0.42 0.66
CA ALA A 20 -23.74 0.94 1.75
C ALA A 20 -24.31 2.34 1.46
N VAL A 21 -23.50 3.25 0.89
CA VAL A 21 -23.98 4.58 0.45
C VAL A 21 -25.07 4.46 -0.62
N ARG A 22 -24.89 3.57 -1.61
CA ARG A 22 -25.87 3.31 -2.68
C ARG A 22 -27.24 2.94 -2.11
N HIS A 23 -27.26 2.03 -1.14
CA HIS A 23 -28.50 1.62 -0.49
C HIS A 23 -29.08 2.69 0.43
N GLY A 24 -28.22 3.47 1.12
CA GLY A 24 -28.67 4.52 2.04
C GLY A 24 -29.28 5.73 1.35
N LEU A 25 -28.73 6.13 0.20
CA LEU A 25 -29.22 7.28 -0.59
C LEU A 25 -30.20 6.89 -1.71
N GLY A 26 -30.19 5.63 -2.13
CA GLY A 26 -30.87 5.15 -3.33
C GLY A 26 -30.04 5.39 -4.59
N GLU A 27 -29.95 4.37 -5.45
CA GLU A 27 -29.02 4.34 -6.60
C GLU A 27 -29.18 5.51 -7.58
N GLU A 28 -30.41 5.97 -7.79
CA GLU A 28 -30.75 7.08 -8.70
C GLU A 28 -30.32 8.46 -8.15
N ASN A 29 -29.89 8.53 -6.88
CA ASN A 29 -29.56 9.78 -6.20
C ASN A 29 -28.05 10.02 -6.01
N VAL A 30 -27.19 9.07 -6.40
CA VAL A 30 -25.75 9.14 -6.12
C VAL A 30 -24.91 8.66 -7.30
N GLU A 31 -23.93 9.48 -7.68
CA GLU A 31 -22.86 9.11 -8.59
C GLU A 31 -21.68 8.52 -7.82
N PHE A 32 -20.95 7.57 -8.42
CA PHE A 32 -19.81 6.90 -7.78
C PHE A 32 -18.51 7.19 -8.52
N LEU A 33 -17.48 7.54 -7.76
CA LEU A 33 -16.13 7.74 -8.25
C LEU A 33 -15.13 6.92 -7.44
N ALA A 34 -14.45 5.98 -8.11
CA ALA A 34 -13.35 5.24 -7.51
C ALA A 34 -12.15 6.17 -7.26
N GLY A 35 -11.79 6.32 -5.99
CA GLY A 35 -10.71 7.16 -5.51
C GLY A 35 -9.42 6.40 -5.22
N ARG A 36 -8.32 7.13 -5.22
CA ARG A 36 -6.99 6.64 -4.80
C ARG A 36 -6.15 7.78 -4.23
N TYR A 37 -5.25 7.46 -3.31
CA TYR A 37 -4.33 8.45 -2.75
C TYR A 37 -3.54 9.18 -3.84
N GLY A 38 -3.48 10.52 -3.71
CA GLY A 38 -2.78 11.39 -4.65
C GLY A 38 -3.55 11.75 -5.93
N MET A 39 -4.80 11.29 -6.08
CA MET A 39 -5.65 11.78 -7.18
C MET A 39 -6.03 13.26 -6.98
N PRO A 40 -6.24 14.03 -8.06
CA PRO A 40 -6.85 15.35 -7.94
C PRO A 40 -8.30 15.25 -7.46
N ALA A 41 -8.77 16.25 -6.72
CA ALA A 41 -10.18 16.34 -6.36
C ALA A 41 -11.04 16.49 -7.63
N PRO A 42 -12.18 15.78 -7.73
CA PRO A 42 -13.12 15.96 -8.83
C PRO A 42 -13.88 17.28 -8.70
N ASP A 43 -14.68 17.63 -9.71
CA ASP A 43 -15.66 18.71 -9.58
C ASP A 43 -16.72 18.31 -8.55
N VAL A 44 -16.95 19.16 -7.56
CA VAL A 44 -17.91 18.94 -6.47
C VAL A 44 -18.92 20.07 -6.34
N THR A 45 -18.97 20.97 -7.33
CA THR A 45 -19.81 22.16 -7.30
C THR A 45 -21.27 21.82 -7.04
N ASP A 46 -21.84 22.44 -6.00
CA ASP A 46 -23.22 22.26 -5.54
C ASP A 46 -23.61 20.81 -5.16
N ARG A 47 -22.63 19.89 -5.03
CA ARG A 47 -22.88 18.48 -4.71
C ARG A 47 -22.86 18.19 -3.22
N VAL A 48 -23.57 17.15 -2.82
CA VAL A 48 -23.36 16.49 -1.53
C VAL A 48 -22.27 15.44 -1.73
N VAL A 49 -21.11 15.60 -1.10
CA VAL A 49 -19.97 14.70 -1.29
C VAL A 49 -19.84 13.80 -0.07
N VAL A 50 -19.87 12.49 -0.29
CA VAL A 50 -19.59 11.47 0.73
C VAL A 50 -18.31 10.75 0.32
N ILE A 51 -17.29 10.82 1.16
CA ILE A 51 -16.00 10.19 0.92
C ILE A 51 -15.88 9.02 1.89
N VAL A 52 -15.66 7.80 1.39
CA VAL A 52 -15.66 6.58 2.21
C VAL A 52 -14.39 5.75 2.02
N ASP A 53 -13.89 5.19 3.12
CA ASP A 53 -12.70 4.31 3.17
C ASP A 53 -11.37 4.96 2.71
N PHE A 54 -11.35 6.28 2.56
CA PHE A 54 -10.11 7.07 2.44
C PHE A 54 -10.44 8.56 2.66
N SER A 55 -9.41 9.40 2.61
CA SER A 55 -9.59 10.86 2.66
C SER A 55 -8.61 11.61 1.75
N PHE A 56 -9.03 12.81 1.34
CA PHE A 56 -8.13 13.80 0.77
C PHE A 56 -7.40 14.57 1.88
N PRO A 57 -6.26 15.21 1.59
CA PRO A 57 -5.60 16.10 2.55
C PRO A 57 -6.54 17.24 3.01
N LEU A 58 -6.35 17.72 4.25
CA LEU A 58 -7.19 18.76 4.88
C LEU A 58 -7.43 19.97 3.96
N VAL A 59 -6.37 20.50 3.36
CA VAL A 59 -6.44 21.67 2.46
C VAL A 59 -7.33 21.39 1.24
N THR A 60 -7.27 20.16 0.70
CA THR A 60 -8.13 19.75 -0.42
C THR A 60 -9.58 19.63 0.02
N LEU A 61 -9.86 19.03 1.19
CA LEU A 61 -11.22 18.92 1.73
C LEU A 61 -11.82 20.31 2.01
N GLN A 62 -11.03 21.25 2.55
CA GLN A 62 -11.46 22.63 2.76
C GLN A 62 -11.81 23.33 1.43
N ALA A 63 -10.99 23.15 0.39
CA ALA A 63 -11.28 23.70 -0.93
C ALA A 63 -12.54 23.08 -1.55
N MET A 64 -12.73 21.77 -1.40
CA MET A 64 -13.96 21.07 -1.82
C MET A 64 -15.19 21.64 -1.10
N ALA A 65 -15.10 21.85 0.21
CA ALA A 65 -16.22 22.38 1.02
C ALA A 65 -16.63 23.82 0.66
N MET A 66 -15.75 24.60 0.02
CA MET A 66 -16.10 25.92 -0.52
C MET A 66 -17.00 25.85 -1.75
N GLN A 67 -16.96 24.73 -2.49
CA GLN A 67 -17.68 24.53 -3.75
C GLN A 67 -18.89 23.61 -3.59
N ALA A 68 -18.76 22.61 -2.71
CA ALA A 68 -19.80 21.62 -2.43
C ALA A 68 -20.93 22.18 -1.56
N SER A 69 -22.10 21.56 -1.68
CA SER A 69 -23.21 21.76 -0.74
C SER A 69 -22.81 21.30 0.66
N ALA A 70 -22.23 20.11 0.78
CA ALA A 70 -21.66 19.54 2.00
C ALA A 70 -20.60 18.47 1.67
N VAL A 71 -19.64 18.25 2.58
CA VAL A 71 -18.64 17.18 2.49
C VAL A 71 -18.62 16.37 3.78
N LEU A 72 -18.83 15.06 3.65
CA LEU A 72 -18.73 14.09 4.73
C LEU A 72 -17.61 13.10 4.42
N VAL A 73 -16.68 12.92 5.36
CA VAL A 73 -15.66 11.86 5.32
C VAL A 73 -16.03 10.76 6.30
N ILE A 74 -16.04 9.51 5.87
CA ILE A 74 -16.22 8.33 6.73
C ILE A 74 -15.02 7.41 6.49
N ASP A 75 -14.14 7.31 7.48
CA ASP A 75 -12.85 6.65 7.29
C ASP A 75 -12.39 6.00 8.61
N HIS A 76 -11.46 5.05 8.52
CA HIS A 76 -10.93 4.29 9.65
C HIS A 76 -9.39 4.29 9.69
N HIS A 77 -8.75 4.97 8.74
CA HIS A 77 -7.30 5.07 8.67
C HIS A 77 -6.74 6.01 9.75
N LYS A 78 -5.88 5.48 10.62
CA LYS A 78 -5.26 6.24 11.73
C LYS A 78 -4.53 7.52 11.27
N THR A 79 -3.75 7.41 10.18
CA THR A 79 -2.99 8.57 9.65
C THR A 79 -3.93 9.67 9.16
N ALA A 80 -5.08 9.31 8.57
CA ALA A 80 -6.09 10.27 8.15
C ALA A 80 -6.80 10.92 9.36
N ALA A 81 -7.16 10.12 10.36
CA ALA A 81 -7.77 10.61 11.59
C ALA A 81 -6.87 11.63 12.31
N GLU A 82 -5.56 11.37 12.37
CA GLU A 82 -4.56 12.31 12.92
C GLU A 82 -4.47 13.60 12.08
N ALA A 83 -4.40 13.47 10.75
CA ALA A 83 -4.28 14.61 9.85
C ALA A 83 -5.54 15.50 9.80
N LEU A 84 -6.70 14.93 10.14
CA LEU A 84 -8.02 15.57 10.06
C LEU A 84 -8.63 15.82 11.44
N ALA A 85 -7.84 15.76 12.51
CA ALA A 85 -8.29 15.91 13.90
C ALA A 85 -8.96 17.27 14.20
N GLU A 86 -8.69 18.29 13.39
CA GLU A 86 -9.31 19.62 13.50
C GLU A 86 -10.70 19.71 12.83
N LEU A 87 -11.11 18.71 12.06
CA LEU A 87 -12.43 18.70 11.44
C LEU A 87 -13.52 18.49 12.48
N GLN A 88 -14.68 19.12 12.22
CA GLN A 88 -15.87 18.87 13.01
C GLN A 88 -16.23 17.38 12.93
N PRO A 89 -16.51 16.71 14.07
CA PRO A 89 -17.03 15.34 14.03
C PRO A 89 -18.41 15.30 13.39
N ALA A 90 -18.67 14.27 12.58
CA ALA A 90 -20.00 13.96 12.10
C ALA A 90 -20.93 13.61 13.28
N PRO A 91 -22.25 13.82 13.14
CA PRO A 91 -23.22 13.37 14.14
C PRO A 91 -23.34 11.84 14.14
N ALA A 92 -24.23 11.29 14.97
CA ALA A 92 -24.28 9.85 15.23
C ALA A 92 -24.68 9.01 14.00
N ASP A 93 -25.56 9.56 13.15
CA ASP A 93 -26.08 8.89 11.96
C ASP A 93 -26.38 9.86 10.82
N TYR A 94 -26.71 9.27 9.66
CA TYR A 94 -27.02 10.00 8.44
C TYR A 94 -28.25 10.90 8.57
N TYR A 95 -29.25 10.54 9.37
CA TYR A 95 -30.48 11.33 9.47
C TYR A 95 -30.25 12.63 10.24
N GLU A 96 -29.49 12.58 11.33
CA GLU A 96 -29.03 13.78 12.04
C GLU A 96 -28.14 14.65 11.15
N TRP A 97 -27.24 14.02 10.38
CA TRP A 97 -26.38 14.72 9.44
C TRP A 97 -27.18 15.40 8.32
N ALA A 98 -28.16 14.71 7.74
CA ALA A 98 -28.94 15.21 6.61
C ALA A 98 -29.93 16.33 7.00
N ASP A 99 -30.34 16.39 8.27
CA ASP A 99 -31.22 17.46 8.78
C ASP A 99 -30.50 18.81 8.79
N THR A 100 -29.25 18.85 9.26
CA THR A 100 -28.42 20.07 9.28
C THR A 100 -26.97 19.77 8.83
N PRO A 101 -26.72 19.53 7.54
CA PRO A 101 -25.43 19.05 7.05
C PRO A 101 -24.33 20.12 7.24
N PRO A 102 -23.27 19.83 8.01
CA PRO A 102 -22.12 20.70 8.09
C PRO A 102 -21.45 20.87 6.73
N LYS A 103 -20.77 21.99 6.51
CA LYS A 103 -20.01 22.20 5.27
C LYS A 103 -18.91 21.15 5.08
N LEU A 104 -18.25 20.76 6.17
CA LEU A 104 -17.23 19.73 6.19
C LEU A 104 -17.22 19.09 7.57
N CYS A 105 -17.38 17.77 7.63
CA CYS A 105 -17.22 16.98 8.85
C CYS A 105 -16.65 15.59 8.53
N ALA A 106 -16.17 14.90 9.57
CA ALA A 106 -15.62 13.56 9.45
C ALA A 106 -16.10 12.62 10.56
N LEU A 107 -16.29 11.36 10.20
CA LEU A 107 -16.53 10.24 11.10
C LEU A 107 -15.31 9.31 11.03
N PHE A 108 -14.64 9.13 12.16
CA PHE A 108 -13.51 8.21 12.28
C PHE A 108 -13.76 7.14 13.34
N ASP A 109 -13.57 5.87 12.98
CA ASP A 109 -13.54 4.77 13.94
C ASP A 109 -12.60 3.64 13.51
N MET A 110 -11.47 3.55 14.20
CA MET A 110 -10.41 2.59 13.91
C MET A 110 -10.76 1.15 14.35
N ASN A 111 -11.91 0.94 15.00
CA ASN A 111 -12.39 -0.39 15.40
C ASN A 111 -13.42 -0.98 14.43
N ARG A 112 -13.81 -0.22 13.40
CA ARG A 112 -14.70 -0.66 12.33
C ARG A 112 -13.98 -0.46 10.99
N SER A 113 -14.34 -1.24 9.98
CA SER A 113 -13.84 -1.02 8.63
C SER A 113 -14.65 0.07 7.95
N GLY A 114 -14.17 0.64 6.85
CA GLY A 114 -14.90 1.62 6.05
C GLY A 114 -16.32 1.15 5.68
N ALA A 115 -16.47 -0.10 5.26
CA ALA A 115 -17.77 -0.71 4.95
C ALA A 115 -18.68 -0.82 6.18
N GLY A 116 -18.17 -1.35 7.30
CA GLY A 116 -18.94 -1.51 8.53
C GLY A 116 -19.36 -0.17 9.13
N LEU A 117 -18.44 0.79 9.18
CA LEU A 117 -18.68 2.14 9.69
C LEU A 117 -19.70 2.89 8.84
N THR A 118 -19.59 2.79 7.51
CA THR A 118 -20.53 3.43 6.58
C THR A 118 -21.93 2.82 6.69
N TRP A 119 -22.05 1.48 6.77
CA TRP A 119 -23.35 0.84 6.96
C TRP A 119 -24.03 1.32 8.25
N ASP A 120 -23.33 1.29 9.38
CA ASP A 120 -23.91 1.73 10.66
C ASP A 120 -24.38 3.18 10.62
N PHE A 121 -23.66 4.05 9.91
CA PHE A 121 -24.00 5.46 9.80
C PHE A 121 -25.29 5.69 9.01
N PHE A 122 -25.49 4.98 7.89
CA PHE A 122 -26.70 5.09 7.06
C PHE A 122 -27.87 4.27 7.61
N PHE A 123 -27.61 3.23 8.39
CA PHE A 123 -28.61 2.29 8.88
C PHE A 123 -28.46 2.00 10.38
N PRO A 124 -28.57 3.01 11.26
CA PRO A 124 -28.25 2.91 12.69
C PRO A 124 -29.09 1.88 13.48
N ASN A 125 -30.24 1.48 12.94
CA ASN A 125 -31.17 0.54 13.56
C ASN A 125 -31.35 -0.75 12.76
N THR A 126 -30.49 -1.01 11.77
CA THR A 126 -30.56 -2.19 10.91
C THR A 126 -29.30 -3.02 11.05
N GLU A 127 -29.47 -4.33 11.24
CA GLU A 127 -28.33 -5.25 11.28
C GLU A 127 -27.55 -5.21 9.96
N ARG A 128 -26.22 -5.27 10.07
CA ARG A 128 -25.33 -5.36 8.91
C ARG A 128 -25.57 -6.65 8.12
N PRO A 129 -25.53 -6.62 6.78
CA PRO A 129 -25.39 -7.83 5.99
C PRO A 129 -24.19 -8.64 6.49
N ALA A 130 -24.34 -9.96 6.60
CA ALA A 130 -23.29 -10.82 7.13
C ALA A 130 -21.96 -10.67 6.35
N LEU A 131 -22.02 -10.43 5.04
CA LEU A 131 -20.84 -10.18 4.21
C LEU A 131 -20.07 -8.91 4.63
N ILE A 132 -20.75 -7.83 5.04
CA ILE A 132 -20.09 -6.62 5.58
C ILE A 132 -19.30 -6.95 6.85
N ASN A 133 -19.85 -7.80 7.72
CA ASN A 133 -19.13 -8.24 8.92
C ASN A 133 -17.87 -9.05 8.59
N HIS A 134 -17.92 -9.89 7.56
CA HIS A 134 -16.73 -10.63 7.09
C HIS A 134 -15.70 -9.73 6.37
N ILE A 135 -16.16 -8.68 5.66
CA ILE A 135 -15.28 -7.65 5.10
C ILE A 135 -14.52 -6.95 6.24
N GLU A 136 -15.23 -6.51 7.28
CA GLU A 136 -14.61 -5.86 8.45
C GLU A 136 -13.65 -6.81 9.18
N ASP A 137 -14.03 -8.07 9.37
CA ASP A 137 -13.21 -9.07 10.06
C ASP A 137 -11.88 -9.34 9.34
N ARG A 138 -11.87 -9.29 8.00
CA ARG A 138 -10.65 -9.39 7.20
C ARG A 138 -9.87 -8.08 7.19
N ASP A 139 -10.54 -6.97 6.96
CA ASP A 139 -9.91 -5.67 6.80
C ASP A 139 -9.12 -5.27 8.05
N LEU A 140 -9.72 -5.49 9.23
CA LEU A 140 -9.07 -5.28 10.52
C LEU A 140 -8.14 -6.43 10.94
N TRP A 141 -7.91 -7.40 10.05
CA TRP A 141 -7.03 -8.56 10.22
C TRP A 141 -7.35 -9.42 11.46
N ARG A 142 -8.64 -9.56 11.79
CA ARG A 142 -9.14 -10.23 13.00
C ARG A 142 -9.35 -11.72 12.80
N PHE A 143 -9.96 -12.12 11.67
CA PHE A 143 -10.32 -13.51 11.35
C PHE A 143 -11.03 -14.25 12.50
N LYS A 144 -11.95 -13.57 13.20
CA LYS A 144 -12.73 -14.13 14.31
C LYS A 144 -14.00 -14.83 13.85
N LEU A 145 -14.54 -14.44 12.69
CA LEU A 145 -15.75 -15.06 12.16
C LEU A 145 -15.38 -16.32 11.36
N GLU A 146 -16.19 -17.36 11.51
CA GLU A 146 -16.00 -18.62 10.79
C GLU A 146 -16.06 -18.37 9.27
N GLY A 147 -15.07 -18.89 8.54
CA GLY A 147 -15.09 -18.85 7.09
C GLY A 147 -14.73 -17.49 6.47
N THR A 148 -14.32 -16.47 7.25
CA THR A 148 -13.96 -15.15 6.70
C THR A 148 -12.97 -15.26 5.55
N ARG A 149 -11.94 -16.11 5.69
CA ARG A 149 -10.91 -16.28 4.66
C ARG A 149 -11.49 -16.79 3.34
N GLU A 150 -12.29 -17.84 3.41
CA GLU A 150 -12.97 -18.43 2.26
C GLU A 150 -13.97 -17.46 1.64
N ILE A 151 -14.80 -16.81 2.45
CA ILE A 151 -15.79 -15.83 1.96
C ILE A 151 -15.10 -14.68 1.23
N GLN A 152 -13.97 -14.21 1.74
CA GLN A 152 -13.21 -13.15 1.09
C GLN A 152 -12.53 -13.63 -0.19
N ALA A 153 -11.98 -14.86 -0.21
CA ALA A 153 -11.45 -15.47 -1.43
C ALA A 153 -12.54 -15.61 -2.51
N ASN A 154 -13.77 -15.96 -2.12
CA ASN A 154 -14.94 -15.96 -3.00
C ASN A 154 -15.26 -14.53 -3.50
N LEU A 155 -15.39 -13.56 -2.60
CA LEU A 155 -15.69 -12.16 -2.93
C LEU A 155 -14.70 -11.56 -3.93
N PHE A 156 -13.39 -11.73 -3.68
CA PHE A 156 -12.33 -11.20 -4.58
C PHE A 156 -12.25 -11.91 -5.94
N SER A 157 -12.98 -13.01 -6.13
CA SER A 157 -13.05 -13.67 -7.44
C SER A 157 -14.04 -13.00 -8.40
N TYR A 158 -14.86 -12.06 -7.91
CA TYR A 158 -15.86 -11.33 -8.68
C TYR A 158 -15.44 -9.89 -8.97
N PRO A 159 -16.00 -9.26 -10.03
CA PRO A 159 -15.78 -7.84 -10.29
C PRO A 159 -16.41 -6.95 -9.21
N TYR A 160 -15.85 -5.76 -9.04
CA TYR A 160 -16.45 -4.67 -8.26
C TYR A 160 -17.58 -4.03 -9.07
N ASP A 161 -18.74 -4.67 -9.02
CA ASP A 161 -19.96 -4.30 -9.73
C ASP A 161 -21.16 -4.34 -8.76
N PHE A 162 -22.02 -3.33 -8.80
CA PHE A 162 -23.10 -3.19 -7.81
C PHE A 162 -24.15 -4.29 -7.93
N GLU A 163 -24.54 -4.70 -9.14
CA GLU A 163 -25.52 -5.78 -9.33
C GLU A 163 -24.97 -7.12 -8.84
N MET A 164 -23.70 -7.39 -9.14
CA MET A 164 -23.00 -8.56 -8.62
C MET A 164 -22.94 -8.54 -7.09
N TRP A 165 -22.62 -7.40 -6.49
CA TRP A 165 -22.53 -7.26 -5.03
C TRP A 165 -23.90 -7.34 -4.34
N ASP A 166 -24.98 -6.87 -4.97
CA ASP A 166 -26.34 -7.11 -4.48
C ASP A 166 -26.62 -8.62 -4.36
N ALA A 167 -26.22 -9.42 -5.37
CA ALA A 167 -26.37 -10.87 -5.32
C ALA A 167 -25.47 -11.53 -4.25
N LEU A 168 -24.21 -11.08 -4.12
CA LEU A 168 -23.27 -11.61 -3.12
C LEU A 168 -23.71 -11.29 -1.69
N MET A 169 -24.30 -10.12 -1.44
CA MET A 169 -24.85 -9.74 -0.13
C MET A 169 -26.01 -10.63 0.31
N GLN A 170 -26.72 -11.25 -0.65
CA GLN A 170 -27.80 -12.22 -0.40
C GLN A 170 -27.33 -13.68 -0.41
N GLN A 171 -26.05 -13.93 -0.73
CA GLN A 171 -25.52 -15.29 -0.80
C GLN A 171 -25.48 -15.91 0.61
N PRO A 172 -26.03 -17.13 0.81
CA PRO A 172 -25.89 -17.84 2.09
C PRO A 172 -24.42 -18.06 2.45
N ILE A 173 -24.07 -17.80 3.72
CA ILE A 173 -22.69 -17.85 4.21
C ILE A 173 -22.02 -19.21 3.95
N ASN A 174 -22.73 -20.31 4.17
CA ASN A 174 -22.22 -21.65 3.88
C ASN A 174 -21.89 -21.87 2.38
N ALA A 175 -22.68 -21.27 1.48
CA ALA A 175 -22.42 -21.32 0.04
C ALA A 175 -21.19 -20.47 -0.33
N ALA A 176 -21.03 -19.29 0.28
CA ALA A 176 -19.86 -18.44 0.09
C ALA A 176 -18.57 -19.11 0.57
N ILE A 177 -18.60 -19.77 1.74
CA ILE A 177 -17.48 -20.57 2.26
C ILE A 177 -17.12 -21.69 1.28
N ALA A 178 -18.12 -22.45 0.82
CA ALA A 178 -17.90 -23.55 -0.12
C ALA A 178 -17.26 -23.09 -1.44
N ALA A 179 -17.69 -21.94 -1.97
CA ALA A 179 -17.13 -21.35 -3.18
C ALA A 179 -15.68 -20.88 -3.00
N GLY A 180 -15.34 -20.36 -1.83
CA GLY A 180 -14.00 -19.85 -1.50
C GLY A 180 -12.97 -20.90 -1.10
N THR A 181 -13.40 -22.05 -0.60
CA THR A 181 -12.52 -23.06 0.06
C THR A 181 -11.34 -23.49 -0.81
N ALA A 182 -11.57 -23.78 -2.09
CA ALA A 182 -10.51 -24.22 -2.99
C ALA A 182 -9.55 -23.09 -3.38
N ILE A 183 -10.08 -21.87 -3.51
CA ILE A 183 -9.31 -20.65 -3.82
C ILE A 183 -8.35 -20.36 -2.66
N GLU A 184 -8.87 -20.39 -1.43
CA GLU A 184 -8.08 -20.07 -0.24
C GLU A 184 -6.98 -21.09 0.03
N ARG A 185 -7.29 -22.38 -0.17
CA ARG A 185 -6.28 -23.45 -0.10
C ARG A 185 -5.16 -23.25 -1.12
N LYS A 186 -5.51 -22.85 -2.35
CA LYS A 186 -4.51 -22.58 -3.40
C LYS A 186 -3.66 -21.35 -3.06
N HIS A 187 -4.29 -20.27 -2.61
CA HIS A 187 -3.62 -19.04 -2.18
C HIS A 187 -2.57 -19.31 -1.09
N HIS A 188 -2.92 -20.06 -0.05
CA HIS A 188 -1.97 -20.40 1.02
C HIS A 188 -0.81 -21.28 0.56
N LYS A 189 -1.06 -22.23 -0.35
CA LYS A 189 0.00 -23.02 -0.97
C LYS A 189 0.96 -22.12 -1.76
N ASP A 190 0.42 -21.19 -2.55
CA ASP A 190 1.21 -20.26 -3.36
C ASP A 190 2.04 -19.32 -2.49
N VAL A 191 1.44 -18.73 -1.45
CA VAL A 191 2.14 -17.89 -0.48
C VAL A 191 3.31 -18.65 0.13
N ALA A 192 3.11 -19.89 0.58
CA ALA A 192 4.17 -20.68 1.18
C ALA A 192 5.31 -20.98 0.19
N GLU A 193 4.99 -21.41 -1.03
CA GLU A 193 5.99 -21.74 -2.07
C GLU A 193 6.75 -20.49 -2.55
N LEU A 194 6.06 -19.36 -2.74
CA LEU A 194 6.66 -18.09 -3.17
C LEU A 194 7.55 -17.50 -2.08
N VAL A 195 7.13 -17.53 -0.82
CA VAL A 195 7.97 -17.07 0.29
C VAL A 195 9.21 -17.96 0.42
N ALA A 196 9.07 -19.28 0.31
CA ALA A 196 10.20 -20.19 0.35
C ALA A 196 11.21 -19.94 -0.80
N GLY A 197 10.71 -19.62 -1.99
CA GLY A 197 11.54 -19.39 -3.17
C GLY A 197 12.14 -17.98 -3.33
N SER A 198 11.58 -16.96 -2.67
CA SER A 198 11.95 -15.55 -2.92
C SER A 198 12.33 -14.74 -1.67
N LYS A 199 12.17 -15.29 -0.46
CA LYS A 199 12.53 -14.60 0.78
C LYS A 199 14.04 -14.35 0.83
N ARG A 200 14.40 -13.09 1.03
CA ARG A 200 15.75 -12.58 1.28
C ARG A 200 15.76 -11.62 2.46
N ARG A 201 16.93 -11.10 2.82
CA ARG A 201 17.09 -10.08 3.86
C ARG A 201 17.37 -8.72 3.24
N MET A 202 16.84 -7.66 3.82
CA MET A 202 17.12 -6.27 3.46
C MET A 202 17.13 -5.40 4.71
N VAL A 203 17.95 -4.34 4.71
CA VAL A 203 17.90 -3.29 5.72
C VAL A 203 16.89 -2.24 5.29
N ILE A 204 15.80 -2.08 6.05
CA ILE A 204 14.77 -1.04 5.84
C ILE A 204 14.68 -0.23 7.13
N ALA A 205 14.83 1.10 7.02
CA ALA A 205 14.87 2.03 8.16
C ALA A 205 15.85 1.58 9.28
N GLY A 206 17.01 1.03 8.90
CA GLY A 206 18.02 0.54 9.85
C GLY A 206 17.73 -0.84 10.45
N HIS A 207 16.64 -1.51 10.08
CA HIS A 207 16.30 -2.84 10.54
C HIS A 207 16.55 -3.88 9.46
N ASP A 208 17.35 -4.90 9.77
CA ASP A 208 17.46 -6.10 8.95
C ASP A 208 16.21 -6.96 9.11
N VAL A 209 15.47 -7.19 8.03
CA VAL A 209 14.15 -7.83 8.02
C VAL A 209 13.98 -8.79 6.83
N PRO A 210 13.09 -9.79 6.92
CA PRO A 210 12.77 -10.63 5.78
C PRO A 210 11.94 -9.85 4.76
N VAL A 211 12.33 -9.99 3.49
CA VAL A 211 11.68 -9.36 2.37
C VAL A 211 11.49 -10.35 1.23
N ALA A 212 10.36 -10.30 0.53
CA ALA A 212 10.11 -11.16 -0.63
C ALA A 212 9.47 -10.39 -1.79
N ASN A 213 9.80 -10.78 -3.03
CA ASN A 213 9.21 -10.21 -4.24
C ASN A 213 7.91 -10.95 -4.56
N LEU A 214 6.77 -10.37 -4.20
CA LEU A 214 5.46 -10.96 -4.43
C LEU A 214 4.48 -9.90 -4.93
N PRO A 215 3.56 -10.28 -5.84
CA PRO A 215 2.50 -9.38 -6.28
C PRO A 215 1.60 -8.99 -5.11
N TYR A 216 0.96 -7.82 -5.20
CA TYR A 216 0.16 -7.24 -4.11
C TYR A 216 -0.91 -8.19 -3.55
N ILE A 217 -1.48 -9.06 -4.40
CA ILE A 217 -2.50 -10.05 -4.03
C ILE A 217 -2.03 -11.06 -2.98
N HIS A 218 -0.72 -11.30 -2.85
CA HIS A 218 -0.14 -12.21 -1.85
C HIS A 218 0.57 -11.48 -0.71
N SER A 219 0.75 -10.16 -0.84
CA SER A 219 1.63 -9.37 0.03
C SER A 219 1.22 -9.39 1.51
N SER A 220 -0.08 -9.40 1.82
CA SER A 220 -0.55 -9.38 3.21
C SER A 220 -0.23 -10.68 3.93
N ASP A 221 -0.64 -11.83 3.39
CA ASP A 221 -0.40 -13.13 4.03
C ASP A 221 1.09 -13.51 4.00
N ALA A 222 1.81 -13.21 2.91
CA ALA A 222 3.25 -13.44 2.84
C ALA A 222 4.01 -12.57 3.85
N GLY A 223 3.68 -11.28 3.95
CA GLY A 223 4.25 -10.38 4.95
C GLY A 223 3.93 -10.85 6.37
N HIS A 224 2.69 -11.24 6.65
CA HIS A 224 2.29 -11.77 7.96
C HIS A 224 3.06 -13.05 8.32
N LEU A 225 3.17 -14.00 7.38
CA LEU A 225 3.94 -15.24 7.54
C LEU A 225 5.41 -14.96 7.86
N MET A 226 6.02 -14.01 7.14
CA MET A 226 7.42 -13.65 7.33
C MET A 226 7.69 -12.82 8.59
N ALA A 227 6.71 -12.08 9.09
CA ALA A 227 6.87 -11.21 10.25
C ALA A 227 6.89 -11.95 11.60
N LEU A 228 6.56 -13.24 11.62
CA LEU A 228 6.54 -14.04 12.84
C LEU A 228 7.94 -14.13 13.46
N GLY A 229 8.11 -13.55 14.66
CA GLY A 229 9.39 -13.52 15.37
C GLY A 229 10.39 -12.48 14.84
N GLU A 230 9.96 -11.60 13.95
CA GLU A 230 10.78 -10.56 13.33
C GLU A 230 10.23 -9.17 13.70
N PRO A 231 11.04 -8.09 13.66
CA PRO A 231 10.54 -6.74 13.94
C PRO A 231 9.35 -6.36 13.03
N PHE A 232 9.48 -6.71 11.75
CA PHE A 232 8.46 -6.66 10.72
C PHE A 232 8.97 -7.43 9.50
N ALA A 233 8.16 -7.55 8.46
CA ALA A 233 8.54 -8.08 7.16
C ALA A 233 8.03 -7.17 6.04
N ALA A 234 8.59 -7.33 4.84
CA ALA A 234 8.12 -6.61 3.65
C ALA A 234 7.88 -7.54 2.46
N CYS A 235 6.86 -7.23 1.67
CA CYS A 235 6.81 -7.66 0.28
C CYS A 235 7.07 -6.44 -0.62
N TYR A 236 7.70 -6.65 -1.77
CA TYR A 236 7.77 -5.60 -2.79
C TYR A 236 7.32 -6.10 -4.15
N GLN A 237 6.89 -5.16 -4.98
CA GLN A 237 6.64 -5.34 -6.41
C GLN A 237 7.07 -4.09 -7.18
N ASP A 238 7.49 -4.27 -8.42
CA ASP A 238 7.79 -3.17 -9.33
C ASP A 238 6.54 -2.81 -10.13
N THR A 239 6.28 -1.51 -10.27
CA THR A 239 5.25 -0.93 -11.15
C THR A 239 5.91 -0.38 -12.41
N THR A 240 5.19 0.38 -13.24
CA THR A 240 5.79 1.08 -14.38
C THR A 240 6.72 2.22 -13.96
N GLU A 241 6.62 2.73 -12.74
CA GLU A 241 7.29 3.97 -12.31
C GLU A 241 8.14 3.83 -11.04
N HIS A 242 7.82 2.86 -10.18
CA HIS A 242 8.41 2.76 -8.83
C HIS A 242 8.37 1.33 -8.30
N ARG A 243 9.18 1.06 -7.27
CA ARG A 243 9.03 -0.12 -6.40
C ARG A 243 8.10 0.22 -5.25
N TYR A 244 7.05 -0.58 -5.06
CA TYR A 244 6.15 -0.48 -3.92
C TYR A 244 6.52 -1.52 -2.87
N PHE A 245 6.58 -1.10 -1.60
CA PHE A 245 6.80 -1.95 -0.44
C PHE A 245 5.52 -2.02 0.41
N SER A 246 5.11 -3.24 0.74
CA SER A 246 4.01 -3.56 1.66
C SER A 246 4.61 -4.16 2.93
N LEU A 247 4.46 -3.47 4.06
CA LEU A 247 5.03 -3.84 5.35
C LEU A 247 3.99 -4.53 6.24
N ARG A 248 4.40 -5.58 6.95
CA ARG A 248 3.56 -6.28 7.94
C ARG A 248 4.35 -6.53 9.22
N SER A 249 3.70 -6.38 10.38
CA SER A 249 4.28 -6.73 11.68
C SER A 249 3.25 -7.46 12.55
N SER A 250 3.70 -8.24 13.53
CA SER A 250 2.81 -8.80 14.55
C SER A 250 2.43 -7.76 15.61
N ALA A 251 1.50 -8.10 16.52
CA ALA A 251 1.13 -7.21 17.62
C ALA A 251 2.34 -6.80 18.48
N GLU A 252 3.32 -7.68 18.61
CA GLU A 252 4.58 -7.48 19.34
C GLU A 252 5.67 -6.82 18.48
N GLY A 253 5.51 -6.83 17.15
CA GLY A 253 6.44 -6.22 16.19
C GLY A 253 6.39 -4.68 16.22
N LEU A 254 7.23 -4.03 15.41
CA LEU A 254 7.32 -2.58 15.32
C LEU A 254 6.08 -1.96 14.66
N ASP A 255 5.88 -0.66 14.91
CA ASP A 255 4.90 0.14 14.19
C ASP A 255 5.39 0.39 12.75
N VAL A 256 4.86 -0.38 11.79
CA VAL A 256 5.25 -0.24 10.38
C VAL A 256 4.66 1.00 9.73
N GLY A 257 3.64 1.61 10.32
CA GLY A 257 3.10 2.91 9.89
C GLY A 257 4.15 4.01 10.07
N GLU A 258 4.80 4.04 11.24
CA GLU A 258 5.91 4.99 11.51
C GLU A 258 7.14 4.72 10.64
N ILE A 259 7.42 3.45 10.31
CA ILE A 259 8.49 3.10 9.36
C ILE A 259 8.14 3.62 7.95
N ALA A 260 6.91 3.40 7.48
CA ALA A 260 6.49 3.83 6.15
C ALA A 260 6.50 5.37 6.01
N LYS A 261 6.16 6.12 7.07
CA LYS A 261 6.22 7.60 7.09
C LYS A 261 7.61 8.15 6.76
N GLN A 262 8.68 7.45 7.14
CA GLN A 262 10.07 7.86 6.80
C GLN A 262 10.34 7.89 5.29
N TYR A 263 9.56 7.14 4.51
CA TYR A 263 9.64 7.07 3.05
C TYR A 263 8.47 7.79 2.35
N GLY A 264 7.73 8.64 3.08
CA GLY A 264 6.55 9.33 2.54
C GLY A 264 5.33 8.43 2.33
N GLY A 265 5.32 7.24 2.92
CA GLY A 265 4.17 6.33 2.97
C GLY A 265 3.35 6.48 4.25
N GLY A 266 2.56 5.46 4.57
CA GLY A 266 1.71 5.43 5.77
C GLY A 266 0.86 4.16 5.88
N GLY A 267 0.02 4.12 6.92
CA GLY A 267 -0.91 3.01 7.16
C GLY A 267 -1.22 2.81 8.64
N HIS A 268 -1.64 1.59 8.98
CA HIS A 268 -1.85 1.15 10.36
C HIS A 268 -0.56 0.63 10.97
N ARG A 269 -0.57 0.49 12.30
CA ARG A 269 0.56 -0.02 13.10
C ARG A 269 1.15 -1.32 12.55
N ASN A 270 0.30 -2.23 12.07
CA ASN A 270 0.69 -3.57 11.63
C ASN A 270 0.62 -3.79 10.11
N ALA A 271 0.14 -2.81 9.35
CA ALA A 271 0.01 -2.88 7.91
C ALA A 271 0.15 -1.49 7.32
N ALA A 272 1.26 -1.26 6.61
CA ALA A 272 1.58 0.01 5.99
C ALA A 272 2.29 -0.22 4.65
N GLY A 273 2.44 0.84 3.87
CA GLY A 273 3.18 0.76 2.62
C GLY A 273 3.80 2.07 2.20
N PHE A 274 4.82 1.98 1.36
CA PHE A 274 5.50 3.13 0.78
C PHE A 274 6.02 2.78 -0.62
N LYS A 275 6.39 3.80 -1.40
CA LYS A 275 6.97 3.63 -2.73
C LYS A 275 8.28 4.39 -2.85
N VAL A 276 9.20 3.85 -3.63
CA VAL A 276 10.48 4.49 -3.92
C VAL A 276 10.79 4.44 -5.42
N PRO A 277 11.44 5.46 -5.99
CA PRO A 277 11.86 5.44 -7.39
C PRO A 277 12.94 4.36 -7.62
N PHE A 278 13.18 3.99 -8.88
CA PHE A 278 14.08 2.89 -9.22
C PHE A 278 15.56 3.16 -8.95
N ASP A 279 15.96 4.43 -8.79
CA ASP A 279 17.31 4.85 -8.40
C ASP A 279 17.52 4.88 -6.87
N HIS A 280 16.47 4.61 -6.09
CA HIS A 280 16.56 4.54 -4.62
C HIS A 280 17.41 3.34 -4.15
N GLU A 281 18.14 3.49 -3.05
CA GLU A 281 19.05 2.47 -2.50
C GLU A 281 18.37 1.12 -2.20
N LEU A 282 17.08 1.15 -1.79
CA LEU A 282 16.25 -0.04 -1.57
C LEU A 282 15.92 -0.82 -2.86
N VAL A 283 16.08 -0.19 -4.03
CA VAL A 283 15.86 -0.82 -5.33
C VAL A 283 17.16 -1.33 -5.93
N THR A 284 18.14 -0.43 -6.04
CA THR A 284 19.39 -0.68 -6.77
C THR A 284 20.25 -1.72 -6.09
N GLY A 285 20.12 -1.86 -4.77
CA GLY A 285 21.02 -2.68 -3.98
C GLY A 285 22.43 -2.09 -4.00
N HIS A 286 23.14 -2.18 -2.89
CA HIS A 286 24.60 -2.12 -3.00
C HIS A 286 25.01 -3.43 -3.67
N ILE A 287 25.55 -3.40 -4.89
CA ILE A 287 26.35 -4.52 -5.38
C ILE A 287 27.56 -4.53 -4.45
N PRO A 288 27.73 -5.51 -3.55
CA PRO A 288 29.01 -5.69 -2.90
C PRO A 288 29.93 -6.15 -4.02
N ALA A 289 30.65 -5.21 -4.64
CA ALA A 289 31.74 -5.56 -5.53
C ALA A 289 32.86 -6.11 -4.64
N GLN A 290 32.77 -7.39 -4.28
CA GLN A 290 33.98 -8.15 -4.08
C GLN A 290 34.57 -8.27 -5.49
N LEU A 291 35.67 -7.55 -5.74
CA LEU A 291 36.55 -7.87 -6.85
C LEU A 291 36.81 -9.37 -6.76
N GLU A 292 36.19 -10.14 -7.66
CA GLU A 292 36.52 -11.55 -7.82
C GLU A 292 38.03 -11.57 -8.06
N THR A 293 38.73 -12.23 -7.16
CA THR A 293 40.18 -12.32 -7.16
C THR A 293 40.63 -12.99 -8.46
N ALA A 294 40.92 -12.19 -9.46
CA ALA A 294 41.95 -12.43 -10.45
C ALA A 294 43.01 -11.33 -10.22
N THR A 295 43.94 -11.65 -9.31
CA THR A 295 44.95 -10.82 -8.64
C THR A 295 44.49 -9.78 -7.63
N ASP A 296 44.83 -10.07 -6.37
CA ASP A 296 44.95 -9.04 -5.34
C ASP A 296 46.32 -8.34 -5.48
N SER A 297 46.54 -7.65 -6.60
CA SER A 297 47.73 -6.80 -6.77
C SER A 297 47.45 -5.42 -6.16
N PRO A 298 48.24 -4.96 -5.17
CA PRO A 298 48.16 -3.59 -4.66
C PRO A 298 48.21 -2.52 -5.76
N ASP A 299 48.94 -2.82 -6.84
CA ASP A 299 49.12 -1.93 -7.98
C ASP A 299 47.83 -1.81 -8.81
N LEU A 300 47.09 -2.90 -9.00
CA LEU A 300 45.81 -2.88 -9.70
C LEU A 300 44.76 -2.08 -8.90
N ARG A 301 44.73 -2.25 -7.58
CA ARG A 301 43.84 -1.47 -6.70
C ARG A 301 44.15 0.03 -6.77
N SER A 302 45.44 0.38 -6.73
CA SER A 302 45.86 1.77 -6.84
C SER A 302 45.51 2.37 -8.20
N ALA A 303 45.66 1.59 -9.29
CA ALA A 303 45.32 2.03 -10.64
C ALA A 303 43.80 2.24 -10.82
N LEU A 304 42.98 1.31 -10.33
CA LEU A 304 41.51 1.45 -10.38
C LEU A 304 41.01 2.63 -9.53
N ALA A 305 41.58 2.83 -8.34
CA ALA A 305 41.26 3.98 -7.49
C ALA A 305 41.56 5.32 -8.19
N GLU A 306 42.68 5.39 -8.92
CA GLU A 306 43.05 6.57 -9.70
C GLU A 306 42.11 6.81 -10.89
N VAL A 307 41.62 5.74 -11.55
CA VAL A 307 40.57 5.85 -12.59
C VAL A 307 39.28 6.41 -11.99
N THR A 308 38.83 5.87 -10.86
CA THR A 308 37.62 6.33 -10.16
C THR A 308 37.75 7.80 -9.75
N GLU A 309 38.91 8.22 -9.24
CA GLU A 309 39.14 9.61 -8.86
C GLU A 309 39.16 10.54 -10.08
N CYS A 310 39.76 10.12 -11.20
CA CYS A 310 39.71 10.89 -12.45
C CYS A 310 38.27 11.09 -12.95
N LEU A 311 37.44 10.03 -12.89
CA LEU A 311 36.02 10.11 -13.25
C LEU A 311 35.26 11.05 -12.30
N ARG A 312 35.54 10.95 -11.00
CA ARG A 312 34.94 11.84 -10.00
C ARG A 312 35.30 13.31 -10.24
N LEU A 313 36.56 13.62 -10.54
CA LEU A 313 37.01 14.98 -10.84
C LEU A 313 36.36 15.50 -12.12
N ALA A 314 36.30 14.70 -13.19
CA ALA A 314 35.62 15.08 -14.42
C ALA A 314 34.13 15.42 -14.17
N LEU A 315 33.45 14.63 -13.34
CA LEU A 315 32.04 14.83 -13.00
C LEU A 315 31.80 16.02 -12.07
N THR A 316 32.67 16.23 -11.07
CA THR A 316 32.46 17.24 -10.01
C THR A 316 33.08 18.60 -10.33
N GLN A 317 34.13 18.64 -11.15
CA GLN A 317 34.88 19.85 -11.47
C GLN A 317 34.76 20.24 -12.95
N GLY A 318 34.15 19.39 -13.78
CA GLY A 318 33.95 19.63 -15.22
C GLY A 318 35.22 19.50 -16.06
N GLU A 319 36.36 19.23 -15.44
CA GLU A 319 37.64 19.03 -16.12
C GLU A 319 38.50 17.98 -15.41
N VAL A 320 39.28 17.24 -16.20
CA VAL A 320 40.31 16.33 -15.71
C VAL A 320 41.47 16.34 -16.69
N SER A 321 42.69 16.18 -16.18
CA SER A 321 43.86 16.03 -17.05
C SER A 321 43.71 14.78 -17.92
N ALA A 322 43.56 14.96 -19.23
CA ALA A 322 43.48 13.87 -20.19
C ALA A 322 44.68 12.91 -20.11
N ALA A 323 45.86 13.45 -19.81
CA ALA A 323 47.07 12.65 -19.61
C ALA A 323 47.02 11.82 -18.32
N ARG A 324 46.43 12.35 -17.25
CA ARG A 324 46.24 11.63 -15.98
C ARG A 324 45.22 10.50 -16.14
N ALA A 325 44.04 10.82 -16.69
CA ALA A 325 42.99 9.85 -16.96
C ALA A 325 43.44 8.77 -17.94
N GLY A 326 44.13 9.15 -19.02
CA GLY A 326 44.67 8.22 -20.01
C GLY A 326 45.71 7.26 -19.43
N ARG A 327 46.62 7.75 -18.56
CA ARG A 327 47.58 6.89 -17.86
C ARG A 327 46.89 5.93 -16.89
N ALA A 328 45.95 6.42 -16.08
CA ALA A 328 45.22 5.59 -15.13
C ALA A 328 44.48 4.44 -15.83
N LEU A 329 43.79 4.74 -16.94
CA LEU A 329 43.09 3.74 -17.76
C LEU A 329 44.05 2.75 -18.42
N ALA A 330 45.16 3.22 -18.98
CA ALA A 330 46.16 2.34 -19.61
C ALA A 330 46.83 1.40 -18.60
N THR A 331 47.18 1.91 -17.41
CA THR A 331 47.78 1.12 -16.33
C THR A 331 46.80 0.07 -15.80
N ALA A 332 45.55 0.46 -15.54
CA ALA A 332 44.52 -0.49 -15.12
C ALA A 332 44.26 -1.56 -16.20
N GLY A 333 44.18 -1.17 -17.47
CA GLY A 333 43.99 -2.08 -18.60
C GLY A 333 45.13 -3.08 -18.80
N SER A 334 46.39 -2.65 -18.62
CA SER A 334 47.57 -3.53 -18.71
C SER A 334 47.58 -4.58 -17.60
N LEU A 335 47.35 -4.15 -16.36
CA LEU A 335 47.33 -5.05 -15.19
C LEU A 335 46.15 -6.04 -15.25
N LEU A 336 45.03 -5.64 -15.86
CA LEU A 336 43.91 -6.54 -16.16
C LEU A 336 44.20 -7.52 -17.32
N GLY A 337 45.07 -7.13 -18.25
CA GLY A 337 45.49 -7.99 -19.37
C GLY A 337 46.46 -9.09 -18.92
N GLU A 338 47.45 -8.72 -18.10
CA GLU A 338 48.43 -9.67 -17.52
C GLU A 338 47.74 -10.73 -16.64
N THR A 339 46.74 -10.32 -15.86
CA THR A 339 45.92 -11.24 -15.06
C THR A 339 45.07 -12.19 -15.86
N LEU A 340 44.55 -11.74 -17.00
CA LEU A 340 43.77 -12.58 -17.89
C LEU A 340 44.66 -13.65 -18.53
N GLU A 341 45.88 -13.30 -18.92
CA GLU A 341 46.87 -14.25 -19.44
C GLU A 341 47.32 -15.26 -18.37
N GLU A 342 47.56 -14.82 -17.13
CA GLU A 342 47.88 -15.70 -16.00
C GLU A 342 46.74 -16.66 -15.62
N ALA A 343 45.48 -16.20 -15.69
CA ALA A 343 44.31 -17.02 -15.37
C ALA A 343 43.94 -18.03 -16.47
N LEU A 344 44.40 -17.81 -17.70
CA LEU A 344 44.16 -18.67 -18.87
C LEU A 344 45.30 -19.69 -19.13
N ALA A 345 46.42 -19.60 -18.40
CA ALA A 345 47.58 -20.48 -18.49
C ALA A 345 47.51 -21.68 -17.52
#